data_AF-A0A4Y4B0U3-F1
#
_entry.id   AF-A0A4Y4B0U3-F1
#
_cell.length_a   1.000
_cell.length_b   1.000
_cell.length_c   1.000
_cell.angle_alpha   90.00
_cell.angle_beta   90.00
_cell.angle_gamma   90.00
#
_symmetry.space_group_name_H-M   'P 1'
#
loop_
_entity.id
_entity.type
_entity.pdbx_description
1 polymer ?
#
loop_
_entity_poly.entity_id
_entity_poly.type
_entity_poly.pdbx_seq_one_letter_code
_entity_poly.pdbx_strand_id
1 'polypeptide(L)'
;MTKSKEDWVKSPWTISIGTAIFSFLLTIGYDYLKEKPILSTIWSIFKWIGNMVWKVLNFDLKIWWLIIVFGLFILIIVIIDKFKNEETLKPDFCSYKEDTLKKWRWTWSWKLDNRKNAWIITDMKAHCPKCATPMIEYSNRYQLSFDCPRCEFRANDAECDEPHKIERIILDNIDRKRS
;
A
#
# COMPACT_ATOMS: atom_id res chain seq x y z
N MET A 1 -6.86 51.39 -40.74
CA MET A 1 -7.84 51.48 -39.63
C MET A 1 -7.19 50.89 -38.39
N THR A 2 -6.44 51.69 -37.62
CA THR A 2 -5.73 51.25 -36.39
C THR A 2 -5.54 52.48 -35.50
N LYS A 3 -6.58 52.86 -34.75
CA LYS A 3 -6.57 54.08 -33.91
C LYS A 3 -7.37 53.88 -32.61
N SER A 4 -7.09 52.82 -31.84
CA SER A 4 -7.81 52.59 -30.57
C SER A 4 -6.97 52.11 -29.38
N LYS A 5 -5.76 51.55 -29.57
CA LYS A 5 -4.98 51.02 -28.43
C LYS A 5 -4.13 52.09 -27.72
N GLU A 6 -3.59 53.09 -28.42
CA GLU A 6 -2.74 54.12 -27.82
C GLU A 6 -3.52 55.14 -26.96
N ASP A 7 -4.75 55.48 -27.36
CA ASP A 7 -5.56 56.49 -26.65
C ASP A 7 -6.08 55.96 -25.30
N TRP A 8 -6.18 54.64 -25.14
CA TRP A 8 -6.64 54.01 -23.90
C TRP A 8 -5.57 54.01 -22.79
N VAL A 9 -4.30 53.87 -23.15
CA VAL A 9 -3.16 53.89 -22.20
C VAL A 9 -2.85 55.31 -21.72
N LYS A 10 -3.11 56.32 -22.56
CA LYS A 10 -2.89 57.74 -22.25
C LYS A 10 -4.10 58.41 -21.57
N SER A 11 -5.15 57.66 -21.27
CA SER A 11 -6.32 58.21 -20.60
C SER A 11 -5.99 58.55 -19.13
N PRO A 12 -6.40 59.73 -18.62
CA PRO A 12 -6.13 60.13 -17.24
C PRO A 12 -6.63 59.12 -16.20
N TRP A 13 -7.72 58.43 -16.49
CA TRP A 13 -8.29 57.38 -15.65
C TRP A 13 -7.40 56.13 -15.57
N THR A 14 -6.84 55.69 -16.69
CA THR A 14 -5.94 54.53 -16.74
C THR A 14 -4.65 54.80 -15.98
N ILE A 15 -4.12 56.02 -16.10
CA ILE A 15 -2.92 56.46 -15.37
C ILE A 15 -3.21 56.52 -13.87
N SER A 16 -4.36 57.06 -13.46
CA SER A 16 -4.74 57.15 -12.04
C SER A 16 -4.95 55.78 -11.38
N ILE A 17 -5.55 54.82 -12.09
CA ILE A 17 -5.74 53.47 -11.57
C ILE A 17 -4.38 52.73 -11.52
N GLY A 18 -3.54 52.91 -12.54
CA GLY A 18 -2.21 52.34 -12.59
C GLY A 18 -1.30 52.83 -11.45
N THR A 19 -1.30 54.13 -11.15
CA THR A 19 -0.51 54.69 -10.05
C THR A 19 -1.02 54.27 -8.68
N ALA A 20 -2.33 54.15 -8.49
CA ALA A 20 -2.91 53.65 -7.25
C ALA A 20 -2.55 52.18 -6.99
N ILE A 21 -2.65 51.32 -8.00
CA ILE A 21 -2.27 49.89 -7.89
C ILE A 21 -0.76 49.75 -7.66
N PHE A 22 0.07 50.54 -8.37
CA PHE A 22 1.52 50.50 -8.19
C PHE A 22 1.94 50.98 -6.80
N SER A 23 1.32 52.05 -6.29
CA SER A 23 1.57 52.53 -4.93
C SER A 23 1.15 51.50 -3.89
N PHE A 24 0.00 50.84 -4.08
CA PHE A 24 -0.47 49.78 -3.18
C PHE A 24 0.46 48.56 -3.17
N LEU A 25 0.96 48.14 -4.34
CA LEU A 25 1.96 47.05 -4.45
C LEU A 25 3.29 47.43 -3.81
N LEU A 26 3.72 48.69 -3.94
CA LEU A 26 4.92 49.19 -3.26
C LEU A 26 4.72 49.24 -1.74
N THR A 27 3.55 49.64 -1.25
CA THR A 27 3.24 49.63 0.19
C THR A 27 3.22 48.20 0.73
N ILE A 28 2.60 47.23 0.04
CA ILE A 28 2.64 45.81 0.44
C ILE A 28 4.07 45.26 0.42
N GLY A 29 4.85 45.55 -0.62
CA GLY A 29 6.23 45.11 -0.73
C GLY A 29 7.14 45.73 0.34
N TYR A 30 6.92 47.00 0.65
CA TYR A 30 7.64 47.73 1.69
C TYR A 30 7.27 47.22 3.08
N ASP A 31 5.99 46.98 3.35
CA ASP A 31 5.52 46.39 4.61
C ASP A 31 6.01 44.94 4.76
N TYR A 32 6.10 44.14 3.68
CA TYR A 32 6.73 42.81 3.74
C TYR A 32 8.23 42.84 4.06
N LEU A 33 8.95 43.88 3.59
CA LEU A 33 10.37 44.07 3.87
C LEU A 33 10.63 44.65 5.28
N LYS A 34 9.72 45.50 5.79
CA LYS A 34 9.85 46.12 7.11
C LYS A 34 9.22 45.31 8.25
N GLU A 35 8.18 44.53 8.00
CA GLU A 35 7.49 43.74 9.00
C GLU A 35 8.12 42.35 9.20
N LYS A 36 9.27 42.32 9.89
CA LYS A 36 9.63 41.31 10.91
C LYS A 36 10.79 40.33 10.59
N PRO A 37 11.46 39.81 11.65
CA PRO A 37 12.85 39.31 11.67
C PRO A 37 13.00 37.91 11.07
N ILE A 38 12.10 37.49 10.19
CA ILE A 38 11.98 36.13 9.68
C ILE A 38 13.22 35.73 8.89
N LEU A 39 13.78 36.63 8.08
CA LEU A 39 15.04 36.37 7.38
C LEU A 39 16.22 36.21 8.34
N SER A 40 16.27 37.00 9.43
CA SER A 40 17.34 36.87 10.42
C SER A 40 17.22 35.62 11.28
N THR A 41 15.99 35.19 11.59
CA THR A 41 15.69 33.94 12.31
C THR A 41 15.95 32.73 11.42
N ILE A 42 15.57 32.77 10.15
CA ILE A 42 15.88 31.72 9.17
C ILE A 42 17.40 31.62 8.96
N TRP A 43 18.09 32.76 8.82
CA TRP A 43 19.54 32.79 8.66
C TRP A 43 20.30 32.26 9.89
N SER A 44 19.82 32.54 11.09
CA SER A 44 20.42 32.01 12.31
C SER A 44 20.21 30.50 12.44
N ILE A 45 19.05 29.98 12.01
CA ILE A 45 18.79 28.53 11.91
C ILE A 45 19.74 27.89 10.91
N PHE A 46 19.91 28.45 9.71
CA PHE A 46 20.85 27.94 8.71
C PHE A 46 22.30 27.96 9.20
N LYS A 47 22.73 29.04 9.86
CA LYS A 47 24.07 29.13 10.46
C LYS A 47 24.28 28.12 11.58
N TRP A 48 23.24 27.86 12.39
CA TRP A 48 23.28 26.84 13.44
C TRP A 48 23.39 25.42 12.87
N ILE A 49 22.59 25.09 11.85
CA ILE A 49 22.67 23.81 11.13
C ILE A 49 24.05 23.63 10.50
N GLY A 50 24.56 24.65 9.81
CA GLY A 50 25.90 24.61 9.21
C GLY A 50 27.02 24.39 10.23
N ASN A 51 26.96 25.08 11.39
CA ASN A 51 27.94 24.87 12.46
C ASN A 51 27.84 23.48 13.10
N MET A 52 26.63 22.92 13.24
CA MET A 52 26.46 21.55 13.74
C MET A 52 27.05 20.54 12.76
N VAL A 53 26.77 20.67 11.46
CA VAL A 53 27.35 19.81 10.42
C VAL A 53 28.86 19.93 10.42
N TRP A 54 29.42 21.14 10.49
CA TRP A 54 30.88 21.36 10.53
C TRP A 54 31.55 20.71 11.75
N LYS A 55 30.89 20.77 12.92
CA LYS A 55 31.37 20.11 14.16
C LYS A 55 31.27 18.60 14.10
N VAL A 56 30.22 18.05 13.48
CA VAL A 56 30.06 16.60 13.28
C VAL A 56 31.08 16.07 12.25
N LEU A 57 31.34 16.83 11.18
CA LEU A 57 32.31 16.44 10.14
C LEU A 57 33.77 16.55 10.59
N ASN A 58 34.11 17.57 11.40
CA ASN A 58 35.44 17.72 12.00
C ASN A 58 35.60 16.96 13.32
N PHE A 59 34.61 16.16 13.71
CA PHE A 59 34.78 15.27 14.83
C PHE A 59 35.76 14.19 14.40
N ASP A 60 36.90 14.07 15.11
CA ASP A 60 37.85 12.96 14.95
C ASP A 60 37.15 11.65 15.32
N LEU A 61 36.39 11.12 14.37
CA LEU A 61 35.62 9.89 14.51
C LEU A 61 36.61 8.74 14.53
N LYS A 62 36.96 8.34 15.76
CA LYS A 62 37.67 7.08 16.01
C LYS A 62 36.92 5.97 15.28
N ILE A 63 37.65 5.19 14.48
CA ILE A 63 37.15 4.08 13.65
C ILE A 63 36.16 3.17 14.40
N TRP A 64 36.34 3.01 15.71
CA TRP A 64 35.44 2.27 16.60
C TRP A 64 33.98 2.75 16.57
N TRP A 65 33.71 4.05 16.47
CA TRP A 65 32.33 4.56 16.36
C TRP A 65 31.66 4.15 15.05
N LEU A 66 32.43 4.08 13.96
CA LEU A 66 31.92 3.65 12.65
C LEU A 66 31.56 2.17 12.67
N ILE A 67 32.38 1.34 13.34
CA ILE A 67 32.08 -0.09 13.55
C ILE A 67 30.82 -0.28 14.40
N ILE A 68 30.64 0.50 15.47
CA ILE A 68 29.45 0.43 16.33
C ILE A 68 28.19 0.79 15.52
N VAL A 69 28.20 1.88 14.77
CA VAL A 69 27.05 2.30 13.95
C VAL A 69 26.72 1.25 12.89
N PHE A 70 27.74 0.70 12.22
CA PHE A 70 27.53 -0.33 11.20
C PHE A 70 27.00 -1.64 11.79
N GLY A 71 27.52 -2.06 12.95
CA GLY A 71 27.03 -3.23 13.67
C GLY A 71 25.58 -3.06 14.14
N LEU A 72 25.23 -1.87 14.64
CA LEU A 72 23.87 -1.55 15.07
C LEU A 72 22.90 -1.50 13.87
N PHE A 73 23.35 -0.98 12.74
CA PHE A 73 22.59 -1.00 11.49
C PHE A 73 22.32 -2.43 11.00
N ILE A 74 23.33 -3.31 11.00
CA ILE A 74 23.15 -4.74 10.66
C ILE A 74 22.17 -5.40 11.63
N LEU A 75 22.29 -5.12 12.94
CA LEU A 75 21.42 -5.69 13.96
C LEU A 75 19.95 -5.28 13.74
N ILE A 76 19.69 -4.02 13.37
CA ILE A 76 18.35 -3.55 13.00
C ILE A 76 17.82 -4.31 11.77
N ILE A 77 18.64 -4.50 10.73
CA ILE A 77 18.23 -5.25 9.53
C ILE A 77 17.87 -6.70 9.88
N VAL A 78 18.69 -7.37 10.69
CA VAL A 78 18.45 -8.75 11.12
C VAL A 78 17.17 -8.86 11.96
N ILE A 79 16.92 -7.88 12.83
CA ILE A 79 15.67 -7.82 13.61
C ILE A 79 14.47 -7.65 12.68
N ILE A 80 14.51 -6.70 11.74
CA ILE A 80 13.42 -6.48 10.78
C ILE A 80 13.15 -7.73 9.96
N ASP A 81 14.20 -8.40 9.47
CA ASP A 81 14.06 -9.62 8.67
C ASP A 81 13.46 -10.77 9.49
N LYS A 82 13.87 -10.93 10.75
CA LYS A 82 13.22 -11.87 11.68
C LYS A 82 11.75 -11.56 11.90
N PHE A 83 11.40 -10.31 12.18
CA PHE A 83 10.01 -9.89 12.40
C PHE A 83 9.15 -9.97 11.15
N LYS A 84 9.74 -9.92 9.95
CA LYS A 84 9.01 -10.11 8.69
C LYS A 84 8.66 -11.59 8.45
N ASN A 85 9.47 -12.49 9.01
CA ASN A 85 9.32 -13.94 8.85
C ASN A 85 8.52 -14.57 9.99
N GLU A 86 8.56 -14.00 11.19
CA GLU A 86 7.72 -14.39 12.32
C GLU A 86 6.38 -13.65 12.25
N GLU A 87 5.44 -14.29 11.57
CA GLU A 87 4.01 -14.12 11.81
C GLU A 87 3.45 -12.75 11.44
N THR A 88 3.11 -12.57 10.16
CA THR A 88 1.92 -11.79 9.84
C THR A 88 0.79 -12.34 10.72
N LEU A 89 0.38 -11.61 11.77
CA LEU A 89 -0.71 -11.94 12.69
C LEU A 89 -1.79 -12.70 11.94
N LYS A 90 -1.72 -14.04 12.01
CA LYS A 90 -2.48 -14.87 11.10
C LYS A 90 -3.88 -14.88 11.68
N PRO A 91 -4.87 -14.30 11.00
CA PRO A 91 -6.18 -14.17 11.60
C PRO A 91 -6.77 -15.57 11.83
N ASP A 92 -7.60 -15.72 12.88
CA ASP A 92 -8.07 -17.04 13.35
C ASP A 92 -8.72 -17.88 12.25
N PHE A 93 -9.41 -17.25 11.29
CA PHE A 93 -10.02 -17.94 10.15
C PHE A 93 -9.01 -18.64 9.25
N CYS A 94 -7.72 -18.28 9.28
CA CYS A 94 -6.70 -18.97 8.51
C CYS A 94 -6.37 -20.38 9.03
N SER A 95 -6.94 -20.78 10.17
CA SER A 95 -6.96 -22.17 10.65
C SER A 95 -8.06 -23.00 9.97
N TYR A 96 -9.13 -22.36 9.49
CA TYR A 96 -10.24 -22.99 8.78
C TYR A 96 -9.84 -23.32 7.34
N LYS A 97 -9.45 -24.57 7.10
CA LYS A 97 -8.85 -25.05 5.84
C LYS A 97 -9.51 -26.30 5.25
N GLU A 98 -10.39 -26.93 6.01
CA GLU A 98 -11.21 -28.03 5.52
C GLU A 98 -12.63 -27.89 6.03
N ASP A 99 -13.59 -28.31 5.21
CA ASP A 99 -14.97 -28.49 5.62
C ASP A 99 -15.71 -29.41 4.65
N THR A 100 -16.84 -29.96 5.07
CA THR A 100 -17.76 -30.68 4.21
C THR A 100 -18.83 -29.72 3.72
N LEU A 101 -18.69 -29.29 2.46
CA LEU A 101 -19.58 -28.32 1.83
C LEU A 101 -20.39 -29.02 0.74
N LYS A 102 -21.71 -28.94 0.88
CA LYS A 102 -22.67 -29.66 0.02
C LYS A 102 -22.39 -31.17 0.00
N LYS A 103 -21.99 -31.71 -1.15
CA LYS A 103 -21.79 -33.15 -1.37
C LYS A 103 -20.34 -33.61 -1.13
N TRP A 104 -19.41 -32.67 -1.02
CA TRP A 104 -17.98 -32.96 -1.08
C TRP A 104 -17.27 -32.43 0.17
N ARG A 105 -16.26 -33.16 0.61
CA ARG A 105 -15.28 -32.61 1.54
C ARG A 105 -14.27 -31.80 0.75
N TRP A 106 -14.07 -30.55 1.15
CA TRP A 106 -13.14 -29.63 0.50
C TRP A 106 -11.96 -29.35 1.40
N THR A 107 -10.81 -29.18 0.79
CA THR A 107 -9.61 -28.64 1.45
C THR A 107 -9.09 -27.47 0.65
N TRP A 108 -8.51 -26.49 1.35
CA TRP A 108 -7.93 -25.30 0.74
C TRP A 108 -6.82 -24.72 1.61
N SER A 109 -6.08 -23.80 1.03
CA SER A 109 -5.03 -23.04 1.71
C SER A 109 -5.32 -21.55 1.67
N TRP A 110 -4.77 -20.83 2.65
CA TRP A 110 -4.86 -19.37 2.71
C TRP A 110 -3.52 -18.78 2.30
N LYS A 111 -3.57 -17.83 1.38
CA LYS A 111 -2.41 -17.07 0.93
C LYS A 111 -2.70 -15.59 1.07
N LEU A 112 -1.75 -14.83 1.59
CA LEU A 112 -1.85 -13.38 1.60
C LEU A 112 -1.52 -12.85 0.19
N ASP A 113 -2.48 -12.21 -0.47
CA ASP A 113 -2.24 -11.48 -1.70
C ASP A 113 -1.72 -10.08 -1.37
N ASN A 114 -0.41 -9.88 -1.53
CA ASN A 114 0.27 -8.61 -1.26
C ASN A 114 -0.25 -7.44 -2.12
N ARG A 115 -0.90 -7.70 -3.26
CA ARG A 115 -1.44 -6.63 -4.13
C ARG A 115 -2.77 -6.08 -3.60
N LYS A 116 -3.61 -6.96 -3.07
CA LYS A 116 -4.93 -6.62 -2.54
C LYS A 116 -4.92 -6.41 -1.02
N ASN A 117 -3.79 -6.73 -0.39
CA ASN A 117 -3.64 -6.79 1.06
C ASN A 117 -4.76 -7.61 1.72
N ALA A 118 -5.13 -8.73 1.07
CA ALA A 118 -6.26 -9.57 1.46
C ALA A 118 -5.87 -11.04 1.43
N TRP A 119 -6.44 -11.82 2.35
CA TRP A 119 -6.28 -13.27 2.37
C TRP A 119 -7.16 -13.88 1.28
N ILE A 120 -6.56 -14.63 0.38
CA ILE A 120 -7.23 -15.34 -0.70
C ILE A 120 -7.16 -16.85 -0.46
N ILE A 121 -8.16 -17.57 -0.98
CA ILE A 121 -8.19 -19.02 -0.97
C ILE A 121 -7.38 -19.54 -2.17
N THR A 122 -6.50 -20.51 -1.92
CA THR A 122 -5.69 -21.17 -2.95
C THR A 122 -5.73 -22.69 -2.79
N ASP A 123 -5.35 -23.40 -3.85
CA ASP A 123 -5.23 -24.87 -3.87
C ASP A 123 -6.49 -25.59 -3.38
N MET A 124 -7.66 -25.08 -3.77
CA MET A 124 -8.95 -25.65 -3.41
C MET A 124 -9.15 -26.99 -4.12
N LYS A 125 -9.46 -28.05 -3.36
CA LYS A 125 -9.62 -29.41 -3.88
C LYS A 125 -10.82 -30.11 -3.24
N ALA A 126 -11.66 -30.71 -4.07
CA ALA A 126 -12.70 -31.62 -3.62
C ALA A 126 -12.11 -33.02 -3.36
N HIS A 127 -12.55 -33.69 -2.31
CA HIS A 127 -12.14 -35.05 -1.98
C HIS A 127 -13.19 -36.06 -2.44
N CYS A 128 -12.70 -37.20 -2.91
CA CYS A 128 -13.55 -38.29 -3.35
C CYS A 128 -14.37 -38.87 -2.18
N PRO A 129 -15.69 -39.07 -2.33
CA PRO A 129 -16.55 -39.62 -1.28
C PRO A 129 -16.25 -41.08 -0.95
N LYS A 130 -15.63 -41.83 -1.88
CA LYS A 130 -15.31 -43.26 -1.69
C LYS A 130 -14.00 -43.50 -0.96
N CYS A 131 -12.95 -42.73 -1.29
CA CYS A 131 -11.59 -43.01 -0.82
C CYS A 131 -10.88 -41.79 -0.22
N ALA A 132 -11.60 -40.67 -0.04
CA ALA A 132 -11.11 -39.43 0.56
C ALA A 132 -9.88 -38.81 -0.13
N THR A 133 -9.50 -39.30 -1.31
CA THR A 133 -8.34 -38.80 -2.07
C THR A 133 -8.72 -37.49 -2.77
N PRO A 134 -7.86 -36.46 -2.77
CA PRO A 134 -8.12 -35.22 -3.50
C PRO A 134 -8.30 -35.53 -4.98
N MET A 135 -9.40 -35.06 -5.54
CA MET A 135 -9.78 -35.28 -6.93
C MET A 135 -9.10 -34.25 -7.85
N ILE A 136 -8.94 -34.64 -9.09
CA ILE A 136 -8.45 -33.78 -10.17
C ILE A 136 -9.66 -33.09 -10.78
N GLU A 137 -9.63 -31.76 -10.80
CA GLU A 137 -10.65 -30.96 -11.46
C GLU A 137 -10.28 -30.75 -12.94
N TYR A 138 -11.23 -31.08 -13.80
CA TYR A 138 -11.19 -30.74 -15.22
C TYR A 138 -12.34 -29.77 -15.50
N SER A 139 -11.99 -28.49 -15.58
CA SER A 139 -12.94 -27.43 -15.95
C SER A 139 -12.62 -26.94 -17.37
N ASN A 140 -13.58 -27.02 -18.28
CA ASN A 140 -13.55 -26.32 -19.56
C ASN A 140 -14.82 -25.44 -19.71
N ARG A 141 -14.96 -24.72 -20.83
CA ARG A 141 -16.09 -23.78 -21.02
C ARG A 141 -17.47 -24.45 -20.95
N TYR A 142 -17.56 -25.74 -21.21
CA TYR A 142 -18.81 -26.48 -21.37
C TYR A 142 -18.99 -27.61 -20.36
N GLN A 143 -17.95 -27.95 -19.61
CA GLN A 143 -17.94 -29.15 -18.77
C GLN A 143 -17.08 -28.93 -17.53
N LEU A 144 -17.60 -29.39 -16.39
CA LEU A 144 -16.87 -29.52 -15.14
C LEU A 144 -16.89 -30.99 -14.74
N SER A 145 -15.73 -31.58 -14.50
CA SER A 145 -15.66 -32.94 -13.97
C SER A 145 -14.60 -33.09 -12.89
N PHE A 146 -14.86 -34.01 -11.97
CA PHE A 146 -13.92 -34.43 -10.94
C PHE A 146 -13.55 -35.89 -11.17
N ASP A 147 -12.26 -36.16 -11.31
CA ASP A 147 -11.74 -37.52 -11.46
C ASP A 147 -10.90 -37.91 -10.23
N CYS A 148 -11.18 -39.07 -9.66
CA CYS A 148 -10.39 -39.63 -8.58
C CYS A 148 -9.28 -40.54 -9.12
N PRO A 149 -8.00 -40.21 -8.90
CA PRO A 149 -6.87 -40.98 -9.43
C PRO A 149 -6.69 -42.37 -8.78
N ARG A 150 -7.43 -42.67 -7.71
CA ARG A 150 -7.23 -43.89 -6.89
C ARG A 150 -8.33 -44.95 -7.04
N CYS A 151 -9.58 -44.52 -7.17
CA CYS A 151 -10.72 -45.44 -7.20
C CYS A 151 -11.58 -45.28 -8.46
N GLU A 152 -11.07 -44.55 -9.45
CA GLU A 152 -11.71 -44.30 -10.75
C GLU A 152 -13.13 -43.70 -10.67
N PHE A 153 -13.46 -43.14 -9.50
CA PHE A 153 -14.70 -42.43 -9.31
C PHE A 153 -14.67 -41.12 -10.08
N ARG A 154 -15.70 -40.89 -10.89
CA ARG A 154 -15.88 -39.68 -11.68
C ARG A 154 -17.23 -39.05 -11.38
N ALA A 155 -17.23 -37.73 -11.25
CA ALA A 155 -18.43 -36.90 -11.19
C ALA A 155 -18.40 -35.89 -12.33
N ASN A 156 -19.55 -35.61 -12.93
CA ASN A 156 -19.67 -34.70 -14.06
C ASN A 156 -20.77 -33.66 -13.83
N ASP A 157 -20.52 -32.44 -14.29
CA ASP A 157 -21.43 -31.30 -14.41
C ASP A 157 -22.35 -31.13 -13.20
N ALA A 158 -23.59 -31.63 -13.27
CA ALA A 158 -24.60 -31.49 -12.22
C ALA A 158 -24.22 -32.13 -10.88
N GLU A 159 -23.26 -33.05 -10.89
CA GLU A 159 -22.71 -33.67 -9.68
C GLU A 159 -21.57 -32.85 -9.09
N CYS A 160 -20.89 -32.04 -9.90
CA CYS A 160 -19.77 -31.21 -9.48
C CYS A 160 -20.24 -29.88 -8.90
N ASP A 161 -19.54 -29.42 -7.87
CA ASP A 161 -19.73 -28.10 -7.30
C ASP A 161 -18.63 -27.16 -7.80
N GLU A 162 -19.02 -26.08 -8.48
CA GLU A 162 -18.08 -25.10 -9.01
C GLU A 162 -17.25 -24.46 -7.87
N PRO A 163 -15.90 -24.42 -7.96
CA PRO A 163 -15.05 -23.91 -6.89
C PRO A 163 -15.39 -22.50 -6.44
N HIS A 164 -15.74 -21.60 -7.36
CA HIS A 164 -16.06 -20.21 -7.00
C HIS A 164 -17.36 -20.08 -6.17
N LYS A 165 -18.31 -21.01 -6.32
CA LYS A 165 -19.51 -21.07 -5.47
C LYS A 165 -19.15 -21.55 -4.07
N ILE A 166 -18.23 -22.53 -3.98
CA ILE A 166 -17.72 -23.05 -2.72
C ILE A 166 -16.92 -21.99 -1.96
N GLU A 167 -16.06 -21.24 -2.66
CA GLU A 167 -15.34 -20.09 -2.10
C GLU A 167 -16.29 -19.08 -1.43
N ARG A 168 -17.39 -18.72 -2.09
CA ARG A 168 -18.39 -17.82 -1.49
C ARG A 168 -19.04 -18.38 -0.22
N ILE A 169 -19.31 -19.69 -0.18
CA ILE A 169 -19.86 -20.34 1.02
C ILE A 169 -18.84 -20.31 2.16
N ILE A 170 -17.55 -20.56 1.87
CA ILE A 170 -16.48 -20.48 2.87
C ILE A 170 -16.41 -19.08 3.48
N LEU A 171 -16.46 -18.04 2.65
CA LEU A 171 -16.44 -16.65 3.10
C LEU A 171 -17.68 -16.31 3.95
N ASP A 172 -18.88 -16.70 3.50
CA ASP A 172 -20.13 -16.51 4.28
C ASP A 172 -20.07 -17.23 5.64
N ASN A 173 -19.53 -18.45 5.71
CA ASN A 173 -19.35 -19.18 6.97
C ASN A 173 -18.39 -18.46 7.94
N ILE A 174 -17.35 -17.80 7.42
CA ILE A 174 -16.43 -17.00 8.23
C ILE A 174 -17.13 -15.76 8.78
N ASP A 175 -17.91 -15.08 7.94
CA ASP A 175 -18.62 -13.86 8.33
C ASP A 175 -19.68 -14.15 9.40
N ARG A 176 -20.44 -15.25 9.27
CA ARG A 176 -21.42 -15.68 10.29
C ARG A 176 -20.81 -16.08 11.63
N LYS A 177 -19.56 -16.54 11.66
CA LYS A 177 -18.87 -16.88 12.92
C LYS A 177 -18.33 -15.65 13.64
N ARG A 178 -18.22 -14.51 12.95
CA ARG A 178 -17.72 -13.24 13.50
C ARG A 178 -18.85 -12.34 14.01
N SER A 179 -20.06 -12.48 13.49
CA SER A 179 -21.28 -11.80 13.96
C SER A 179 -21.81 -12.42 15.25
#